data_AF-A0A8J5DXR4-F1
#
_entry.id   AF-A0A8J5DXR4-F1
#
_cell.length_a   1.000
_cell.length_b   1.000
_cell.length_c   1.000
_cell.angle_alpha   90.00
_cell.angle_beta   90.00
_cell.angle_gamma   90.00
#
_symmetry.space_group_name_H-M   'P 1'
#
loop_
_entity.id
_entity.type
_entity.pdbx_description
1 polymer ?
#
loop_
_entity_poly.entity_id
_entity_poly.type
_entity_poly.pdbx_seq_one_letter_code
_entity_poly.pdbx_strand_id
1 'polypeptide(L)'
;MTLADTLAAVNDNAAALKAVSLDTQIKQEVTHEAAESGQLDKTTAEIQESREDETQAQVQAQQDALDMATAEIDVAEGSVTDQDVKELHKVERALQQANQPVRLNQQKTGVTLPAMKLMTPPDGGWEVPENFSIVVGQIYRSSFPRPENFEYLKRLKLKSILVLIPEIYPEENLAFMKENNIQFFQVGMSGNKEPFVHVPHDVITRALEIAINPANHPLLIHCNRGKHRTGCLSGCIRRLQDWSLTMIFDEYRRFAYPKARPLDQQFIELYDSTEVVKRAWDYGWLPLQW
;
A
#
# COMPACT_ATOMS: atom_id res chain seq x y z
N MET A 1 -0.95 19.88 22.20
CA MET A 1 0.01 18.90 22.74
C MET A 1 0.68 19.54 23.92
N THR A 2 0.72 18.82 25.04
CA THR A 2 1.43 19.24 26.25
C THR A 2 2.92 18.87 26.13
N LEU A 3 3.78 19.54 26.89
CA LEU A 3 5.23 19.24 26.93
C LEU A 3 5.49 17.75 27.22
N ALA A 4 4.62 17.13 28.03
CA ALA A 4 4.66 15.72 28.37
C ALA A 4 4.39 14.81 27.15
N ASP A 5 3.46 15.21 26.27
CA ASP A 5 3.16 14.46 25.04
C ASP A 5 4.34 14.46 24.07
N THR A 6 5.06 15.59 23.99
CA THR A 6 6.24 15.75 23.13
C THR A 6 7.45 14.98 23.68
N LEU A 7 7.68 15.02 24.99
CA LEU A 7 8.73 14.23 25.65
C LEU A 7 8.48 12.72 25.53
N ALA A 8 7.22 12.28 25.63
CA ALA A 8 6.84 10.89 25.38
C ALA A 8 7.15 10.48 23.93
N ALA A 9 6.80 11.31 22.95
CA ALA A 9 7.08 11.04 21.53
C ALA A 9 8.59 10.97 21.22
N VAL A 10 9.42 11.77 21.88
CA VAL A 10 10.89 11.71 21.75
C VAL A 10 11.44 10.40 22.34
N ASN A 11 10.97 10.01 23.52
CA ASN A 11 11.38 8.75 24.16
C ASN A 11 10.95 7.51 23.37
N ASP A 12 9.73 7.51 22.82
CA ASP A 12 9.22 6.42 21.99
C ASP A 12 10.03 6.28 20.68
N ASN A 13 10.41 7.40 20.06
CA ASN A 13 11.30 7.38 18.90
C ASN A 13 12.72 6.90 19.24
N ALA A 14 13.27 7.28 20.39
CA ALA A 14 14.57 6.79 20.87
C ALA A 14 14.55 5.28 21.12
N ALA A 15 13.45 4.75 21.67
CA ALA A 15 13.25 3.31 21.85
C ALA A 15 13.13 2.58 20.49
N ALA A 16 12.41 3.16 19.53
CA ALA A 16 12.28 2.61 18.19
C ALA A 16 13.62 2.55 17.44
N LEU A 17 14.46 3.59 17.55
CA LEU A 17 15.80 3.63 16.96
C LEU A 17 16.73 2.57 17.57
N LYS A 18 16.69 2.38 18.89
CA LYS A 18 17.43 1.31 19.57
C LYS A 18 17.01 -0.07 19.09
N ALA A 19 15.70 -0.29 18.87
CA ALA A 19 15.19 -1.55 18.35
C ALA A 19 15.65 -1.82 16.91
N VAL A 20 15.67 -0.80 16.04
CA VAL A 20 16.15 -0.91 14.65
C VAL A 20 17.66 -1.18 14.60
N SER A 21 18.44 -0.54 15.48
CA SER A 21 19.89 -0.77 15.62
C SER A 21 20.18 -2.23 16.00
N LEU A 22 19.46 -2.76 17.00
CA LEU A 22 19.61 -4.14 17.45
C LEU A 22 19.21 -5.16 16.37
N ASP A 23 18.09 -4.91 15.66
CA ASP A 23 17.64 -5.77 14.55
C ASP A 23 18.64 -5.78 13.38
N THR A 24 19.34 -4.66 13.16
CA THR A 24 20.40 -4.57 12.13
C THR A 24 21.65 -5.33 12.54
N GLN A 25 22.07 -5.23 13.81
CA GLN A 25 23.19 -6.01 14.35
C GLN A 25 22.94 -7.53 14.28
N ILE A 26 21.73 -7.97 14.64
CA ILE A 26 21.35 -9.39 14.56
C ILE A 26 21.42 -9.89 13.12
N LYS A 27 20.96 -9.09 12.14
CA LYS A 27 21.00 -9.47 10.72
C LYS A 27 22.43 -9.63 10.22
N GLN A 28 23.33 -8.71 10.57
CA GLN A 28 24.76 -8.79 10.24
C GLN A 28 25.42 -10.05 10.79
N GLU A 29 25.16 -10.40 12.06
CA GLU A 29 25.68 -11.63 12.67
C GLU A 29 25.17 -12.88 11.93
N VAL A 30 23.87 -12.92 11.59
CA VAL A 30 23.26 -14.05 10.86
C VAL A 30 23.83 -14.18 9.44
N THR A 31 24.04 -13.07 8.73
CA THR A 31 24.67 -13.09 7.39
C THR A 31 26.13 -13.53 7.45
N HIS A 32 26.87 -13.12 8.47
CA HIS A 32 28.26 -13.52 8.67
C HIS A 32 28.36 -15.03 8.93
N GLU A 33 27.52 -15.58 9.83
CA GLU A 33 27.44 -17.04 10.09
C GLU A 33 27.02 -17.84 8.85
N ALA A 34 26.08 -17.31 8.06
CA ALA A 34 25.62 -17.96 6.82
C ALA A 34 26.69 -17.94 5.70
N ALA A 35 27.54 -16.91 5.67
CA ALA A 35 28.69 -16.83 4.77
C ALA A 35 29.81 -17.81 5.20
N GLU A 36 30.11 -17.92 6.49
CA GLU A 36 31.11 -18.86 7.03
C GLU A 36 30.70 -20.34 6.86
N SER A 37 29.41 -20.64 6.97
CA SER A 37 28.86 -21.99 6.78
C SER A 37 28.69 -22.39 5.30
N GLY A 38 29.01 -21.49 4.36
CA GLY A 38 28.92 -21.73 2.91
C GLY A 38 27.49 -21.80 2.38
N GLN A 39 26.50 -21.28 3.13
CA GLN A 39 25.08 -21.28 2.75
C GLN A 39 24.71 -20.10 1.84
N LEU A 40 25.55 -19.06 1.77
CA LEU A 40 25.44 -17.97 0.80
C LEU A 40 26.66 -17.92 -0.15
N ASP A 41 26.40 -17.61 -1.42
CA ASP A 41 27.45 -17.29 -2.39
C ASP A 41 28.10 -15.94 -2.04
N LYS A 42 29.43 -15.83 -2.24
CA LYS A 42 30.26 -14.69 -1.83
C LYS A 42 29.73 -13.35 -2.36
N THR A 43 29.28 -13.32 -3.61
CA THR A 43 28.71 -12.12 -4.23
C THR A 43 27.37 -11.72 -3.60
N THR A 44 26.61 -12.67 -3.07
CA THR A 44 25.32 -12.38 -2.40
C THR A 44 25.55 -11.90 -0.97
N ALA A 45 26.55 -12.48 -0.28
CA ALA A 45 26.98 -12.03 1.04
C ALA A 45 27.51 -10.58 1.01
N GLU A 46 28.41 -10.25 0.07
CA GLU A 46 28.99 -8.90 -0.09
C GLU A 46 27.93 -7.83 -0.38
N ILE A 47 26.91 -8.15 -1.20
CA ILE A 47 25.80 -7.22 -1.50
C ILE A 47 24.92 -7.00 -0.27
N GLN A 48 24.74 -8.01 0.57
CA GLN A 48 23.88 -7.89 1.74
C GLN A 48 24.59 -7.14 2.88
N GLU A 49 25.87 -7.44 3.12
CA GLU A 49 26.74 -6.72 4.06
C GLU A 49 26.84 -5.23 3.71
N SER A 50 27.05 -4.90 2.44
CA SER A 50 27.03 -3.51 1.93
C SER A 50 25.73 -2.76 2.26
N ARG A 51 24.57 -3.42 2.20
CA ARG A 51 23.27 -2.79 2.46
C ARG A 51 23.01 -2.63 3.95
N GLU A 52 23.55 -3.54 4.76
CA GLU A 52 23.46 -3.51 6.21
C GLU A 52 24.38 -2.43 6.80
N ASP A 53 25.59 -2.25 6.26
CA ASP A 53 26.51 -1.16 6.61
C ASP A 53 25.91 0.23 6.29
N GLU A 54 25.27 0.37 5.12
CA GLU A 54 24.54 1.59 4.76
C GLU A 54 23.39 1.88 5.72
N THR A 55 22.68 0.83 6.17
CA THR A 55 21.59 0.95 7.14
C THR A 55 22.12 1.34 8.52
N GLN A 56 23.25 0.79 8.95
CA GLN A 56 23.92 1.15 10.20
C GLN A 56 24.44 2.58 10.21
N ALA A 57 25.09 3.03 9.14
CA ALA A 57 25.54 4.42 9.01
C ALA A 57 24.37 5.40 9.08
N GLN A 58 23.21 5.02 8.55
CA GLN A 58 21.99 5.81 8.60
C GLN A 58 21.37 5.87 10.01
N VAL A 59 21.35 4.75 10.73
CA VAL A 59 20.91 4.69 12.13
C VAL A 59 21.86 5.50 13.03
N GLN A 60 23.17 5.43 12.81
CA GLN A 60 24.15 6.22 13.57
C GLN A 60 23.96 7.72 13.34
N ALA A 61 23.75 8.16 12.09
CA ALA A 61 23.46 9.57 11.80
C ALA A 61 22.14 10.06 12.44
N GLN A 62 21.14 9.18 12.58
CA GLN A 62 19.91 9.47 13.29
C GLN A 62 20.12 9.57 14.81
N GLN A 63 20.99 8.72 15.38
CA GLN A 63 21.35 8.78 16.80
C GLN A 63 22.16 10.05 17.13
N ASP A 64 23.12 10.42 16.29
CA ASP A 64 23.93 11.63 16.47
C ASP A 64 23.06 12.91 16.41
N ALA A 65 22.05 12.94 15.53
CA ALA A 65 21.09 14.04 15.45
C ALA A 65 20.17 14.12 16.68
N LEU A 66 19.82 12.97 17.27
CA LEU A 66 19.04 12.89 18.51
C LEU A 66 19.88 13.34 19.71
N ASP A 67 21.14 12.92 19.79
CA ASP A 67 22.06 13.30 20.86
C ASP A 67 22.37 14.81 20.83
N MET A 68 22.56 15.38 19.63
CA MET A 68 22.71 16.82 19.45
C MET A 68 21.46 17.60 19.89
N ALA A 69 20.26 17.09 19.58
CA ALA A 69 19.01 17.71 20.01
C ALA A 69 18.74 17.58 21.52
N THR A 70 19.24 16.49 22.13
CA THR A 70 19.09 16.26 23.58
C THR A 70 20.10 17.10 24.39
N ALA A 71 21.29 17.34 23.85
CA ALA A 71 22.30 18.22 24.47
C ALA A 71 21.87 19.71 24.52
N GLU A 72 21.02 20.16 23.59
CA GLU A 72 20.43 21.52 23.62
C GLU A 72 19.31 21.67 24.65
N ILE A 73 18.77 20.57 25.20
CA ILE A 73 17.69 20.57 26.19
C ILE A 73 18.21 20.58 27.64
N ASP A 74 19.53 20.40 27.87
CA ASP A 74 20.10 20.20 29.20
C ASP A 74 20.39 21.50 30.00
N VAL A 75 19.68 22.60 29.71
CA VAL A 75 19.71 23.82 30.55
C VAL A 75 18.31 24.44 30.65
N ALA A 76 17.40 23.83 31.42
CA ALA A 76 16.29 24.57 32.04
C ALA A 76 15.53 23.72 33.10
N GLU A 77 16.10 23.57 34.30
CA GLU A 77 15.25 23.46 35.50
C GLU A 77 14.65 24.86 35.79
N GLY A 78 13.61 25.24 35.06
CA GLY A 78 12.94 26.52 35.24
C GLY A 78 11.97 26.86 34.12
N SER A 79 10.81 27.42 34.49
CA SER A 79 9.64 27.76 33.64
C SER A 79 9.89 27.90 32.13
N VAL A 80 9.23 27.02 31.36
CA VAL A 80 9.25 26.95 29.89
C VAL A 80 8.76 28.27 29.26
N THR A 81 9.53 28.82 28.33
CA THR A 81 9.21 30.02 27.55
C THR A 81 8.70 29.67 26.14
N ASP A 82 8.04 30.61 25.46
CA ASP A 82 7.58 30.47 24.06
C ASP A 82 8.72 30.20 23.05
N GLN A 83 9.96 30.49 23.45
CA GLN A 83 11.17 30.22 22.67
C GLN A 83 11.51 28.73 22.69
N ASP A 84 11.35 28.06 23.83
CA ASP A 84 11.67 26.64 24.03
C ASP A 84 10.71 25.73 23.24
N VAL A 85 9.44 26.15 23.15
CA VAL A 85 8.42 25.47 22.32
C VAL A 85 8.78 25.56 20.83
N LYS A 86 9.36 26.67 20.37
CA LYS A 86 9.80 26.81 18.97
C LYS A 86 11.00 25.95 18.64
N GLU A 87 11.95 25.81 19.55
CA GLU A 87 13.10 24.91 19.36
C GLU A 87 12.65 23.43 19.36
N LEU A 88 11.73 23.04 20.25
CA LEU A 88 11.12 21.70 20.24
C LEU A 88 10.37 21.39 18.93
N HIS A 89 9.66 22.37 18.34
CA HIS A 89 9.03 22.21 17.03
C HIS A 89 10.01 22.17 15.85
N LYS A 90 11.25 22.64 16.02
CA LYS A 90 12.32 22.44 15.02
C LYS A 90 12.90 21.03 15.14
N VAL A 91 13.13 20.54 16.36
CA VAL A 91 13.57 19.15 16.61
C VAL A 91 12.54 18.16 16.07
N GLU A 92 11.25 18.38 16.32
CA GLU A 92 10.17 17.54 15.77
C GLU A 92 10.15 17.55 14.23
N ARG A 93 10.38 18.71 13.61
CA ARG A 93 10.48 18.82 12.14
C ARG A 93 11.73 18.15 11.58
N ALA A 94 12.87 18.24 12.28
CA ALA A 94 14.09 17.55 11.91
C ALA A 94 13.90 16.03 11.99
N LEU A 95 13.26 15.53 13.06
CA LEU A 95 12.90 14.11 13.22
C LEU A 95 11.92 13.64 12.15
N GLN A 96 10.90 14.43 11.80
CA GLN A 96 9.96 14.10 10.71
C GLN A 96 10.61 14.10 9.32
N GLN A 97 11.61 14.96 9.10
CA GLN A 97 12.41 14.95 7.86
C GLN A 97 13.38 13.77 7.82
N ALA A 98 13.97 13.39 8.96
CA ALA A 98 14.85 12.23 9.09
C ALA A 98 14.12 10.88 9.01
N ASN A 99 12.82 10.84 9.35
CA ASN A 99 11.93 9.67 9.19
C ASN A 99 11.32 9.55 7.78
N GLN A 100 11.70 10.41 6.83
CA GLN A 100 11.39 10.16 5.42
C GLN A 100 12.29 9.03 4.91
N PRO A 101 11.75 8.02 4.19
CA PRO A 101 12.60 7.02 3.57
C PRO A 101 13.58 7.71 2.63
N VAL A 102 14.87 7.56 2.90
CA VAL A 102 15.94 8.02 2.02
C VAL A 102 15.66 7.43 0.64
N ARG A 103 15.45 8.31 -0.34
CA ARG A 103 15.50 7.90 -1.74
C ARG A 103 16.87 7.29 -1.94
N LEU A 104 16.91 5.98 -2.19
CA LEU A 104 18.11 5.31 -2.70
C LEU A 104 18.69 6.20 -3.80
N ASN A 105 19.84 6.80 -3.52
CA ASN A 105 20.67 7.34 -4.56
C ASN A 105 21.10 6.12 -5.36
N GLN A 106 20.37 5.84 -6.44
CA GLN A 106 20.82 4.93 -7.49
C GLN A 106 22.10 5.54 -8.05
N GLN A 107 23.23 5.19 -7.44
CA GLN A 107 24.49 5.26 -8.13
C GLN A 107 24.31 4.52 -9.44
N LYS A 108 24.73 5.21 -10.51
CA LYS A 108 24.63 4.81 -11.91
C LYS A 108 25.26 3.43 -12.15
N THR A 109 24.56 2.35 -11.79
CA THR A 109 24.63 1.12 -12.56
C THR A 109 23.63 1.31 -13.70
N GLY A 110 24.15 1.31 -14.93
CA GLY A 110 23.43 1.68 -16.15
C GLY A 110 22.33 0.70 -16.56
N VAL A 111 21.43 0.35 -15.64
CA VAL A 111 20.19 -0.36 -15.91
C VAL A 111 19.08 0.34 -15.15
N THR A 112 18.65 1.51 -15.65
CA THR A 112 17.30 1.99 -15.34
C THR A 112 16.33 0.94 -15.88
N LEU A 113 15.75 0.13 -14.99
CA LEU A 113 14.46 -0.48 -15.31
C LEU A 113 13.53 0.70 -15.57
N PRO A 114 13.00 0.84 -16.80
CA PRO A 114 12.10 1.94 -17.06
C PRO A 114 10.96 1.83 -16.06
N ALA A 115 10.63 2.94 -15.39
CA ALA A 115 9.25 3.09 -14.94
C ALA A 115 8.39 2.66 -16.13
N MET A 116 7.52 1.67 -15.95
CA MET A 116 6.53 1.32 -16.97
C MET A 116 5.67 2.56 -17.18
N LYS A 117 6.17 3.47 -18.01
CA LYS A 117 5.37 4.47 -18.69
C LYS A 117 4.43 3.59 -19.50
N LEU A 118 3.16 3.56 -19.10
CA LEU A 118 2.14 2.99 -19.97
C LEU A 118 2.44 3.56 -21.35
N MET A 119 2.70 2.66 -22.31
CA MET A 119 2.96 3.05 -23.68
C MET A 119 1.76 3.88 -24.12
N THR A 120 1.92 5.20 -24.15
CA THR A 120 1.02 6.06 -24.90
C THR A 120 1.27 5.69 -26.36
N PRO A 121 0.28 5.11 -27.07
CA PRO A 121 0.43 4.81 -28.48
C PRO A 121 0.87 6.08 -29.23
N PRO A 122 1.72 5.96 -30.26
CA PRO A 122 2.25 7.10 -31.02
C PRO A 122 1.19 7.99 -31.70
N ASP A 123 -0.09 7.57 -31.68
CA ASP A 123 -1.17 8.12 -32.49
C ASP A 123 -2.22 8.90 -31.66
N GLY A 124 -1.85 9.49 -30.52
CA GLY A 124 -2.82 10.16 -29.64
C GLY A 124 -3.73 9.16 -28.92
N GLY A 125 -3.14 8.09 -28.37
CA GLY A 125 -3.90 7.03 -27.71
C GLY A 125 -4.57 7.47 -26.40
N TRP A 126 -5.62 6.75 -26.06
CA TRP A 126 -6.47 7.00 -24.90
C TRP A 126 -5.73 6.79 -23.58
N GLU A 127 -5.94 7.70 -22.63
CA GLU A 127 -5.35 7.56 -21.31
C GLU A 127 -6.06 6.48 -20.50
N VAL A 128 -5.33 5.43 -20.14
CA VAL A 128 -5.83 4.39 -19.25
C VAL A 128 -5.78 4.91 -17.80
N PRO A 129 -6.79 4.61 -16.94
CA PRO A 129 -6.70 4.94 -15.54
C PRO A 129 -5.40 4.40 -14.90
N GLU A 130 -4.81 5.14 -13.96
CA GLU A 130 -3.64 4.65 -13.22
C GLU A 130 -4.00 3.32 -12.52
N ASN A 131 -3.04 2.42 -12.40
CA ASN A 131 -3.22 1.13 -11.73
C ASN A 131 -4.31 0.23 -12.35
N PHE A 132 -4.66 0.46 -13.63
CA PHE A 132 -5.59 -0.38 -14.38
C PHE A 132 -5.00 -1.76 -14.70
N SER A 133 -5.79 -2.80 -14.51
CA SER A 133 -5.44 -4.18 -14.90
C SER A 133 -6.69 -5.03 -15.03
N ILE A 134 -6.58 -6.14 -15.76
CA ILE A 134 -7.55 -7.24 -15.66
C ILE A 134 -7.30 -7.97 -14.34
N VAL A 135 -8.38 -8.35 -13.65
CA VAL A 135 -8.35 -9.27 -12.51
C VAL A 135 -8.55 -10.69 -13.06
N VAL A 136 -9.73 -10.99 -13.57
CA VAL A 136 -10.07 -12.28 -14.17
C VAL A 136 -11.21 -12.08 -15.16
N GLY A 137 -11.15 -12.74 -16.33
CA GLY A 137 -12.19 -12.65 -17.35
C GLY A 137 -12.53 -11.19 -17.68
N GLN A 138 -13.78 -10.82 -17.38
CA GLN A 138 -14.32 -9.47 -17.64
C GLN A 138 -14.40 -8.59 -16.38
N ILE A 139 -13.64 -8.92 -15.34
CA ILE A 139 -13.49 -8.13 -14.12
C ILE A 139 -12.17 -7.35 -14.20
N TYR A 140 -12.27 -6.03 -14.15
CA TYR A 140 -11.13 -5.12 -14.21
C TYR A 140 -10.94 -4.42 -12.86
N ARG A 141 -9.73 -3.92 -12.61
CA ARG A 141 -9.39 -3.06 -11.47
C ARG A 141 -8.77 -1.77 -11.96
N SER A 142 -8.92 -0.67 -11.21
CA SER A 142 -8.17 0.57 -11.43
C SER A 142 -8.06 1.47 -10.19
N SER A 143 -7.29 2.55 -10.33
CA SER A 143 -7.47 3.77 -9.52
C SER A 143 -8.74 4.52 -9.91
N PHE A 144 -8.99 5.66 -9.27
CA PHE A 144 -10.14 6.50 -9.54
C PHE A 144 -10.12 7.03 -10.98
N PRO A 145 -11.11 6.69 -11.84
CA PRO A 145 -11.16 7.17 -13.21
C PRO A 145 -11.34 8.68 -13.29
N ARG A 146 -10.56 9.32 -14.15
CA ARG A 146 -10.68 10.74 -14.46
C ARG A 146 -11.33 10.94 -15.85
N PRO A 147 -11.79 12.16 -16.18
CA PRO A 147 -12.41 12.44 -17.47
C PRO A 147 -11.53 12.07 -18.66
N GLU A 148 -10.22 12.25 -18.54
CA GLU A 148 -9.23 11.84 -19.54
C GLU A 148 -9.29 10.33 -19.86
N ASN A 149 -9.77 9.51 -18.91
CA ASN A 149 -9.87 8.07 -19.04
C ASN A 149 -11.19 7.57 -19.62
N PHE A 150 -12.21 8.42 -19.70
CA PHE A 150 -13.57 8.01 -20.07
C PHE A 150 -13.64 7.39 -21.46
N GLU A 151 -12.88 7.94 -22.41
CA GLU A 151 -12.82 7.40 -23.77
C GLU A 151 -12.20 5.99 -23.83
N TYR A 152 -11.21 5.71 -22.97
CA TYR A 152 -10.71 4.35 -22.82
C TYR A 152 -11.77 3.43 -22.20
N LEU A 153 -12.44 3.88 -21.15
CA LEU A 153 -13.47 3.09 -20.46
C LEU A 153 -14.69 2.77 -21.35
N LYS A 154 -15.07 3.66 -22.28
CA LYS A 154 -16.11 3.38 -23.29
C LYS A 154 -15.79 2.15 -24.12
N ARG A 155 -14.51 1.95 -24.47
CA ARG A 155 -14.07 0.82 -25.30
C ARG A 155 -14.15 -0.52 -24.58
N LEU A 156 -14.02 -0.52 -23.25
CA LEU A 156 -14.23 -1.72 -22.44
C LEU A 156 -15.69 -2.18 -22.44
N LYS A 157 -16.63 -1.33 -22.89
CA LYS A 157 -18.08 -1.60 -22.91
C LYS A 157 -18.56 -2.09 -21.54
N LEU A 158 -18.11 -1.40 -20.50
CA LEU A 158 -18.45 -1.75 -19.13
C LEU A 158 -19.97 -1.77 -18.97
N LYS A 159 -20.47 -2.83 -18.33
CA LYS A 159 -21.86 -2.92 -17.92
C LYS A 159 -22.05 -2.32 -16.53
N SER A 160 -21.03 -2.39 -15.69
CA SER A 160 -21.09 -1.83 -14.35
C SER A 160 -19.74 -1.34 -13.81
N ILE A 161 -19.81 -0.47 -12.81
CA ILE A 161 -18.66 0.02 -12.03
C ILE A 161 -18.97 -0.18 -10.55
N LEU A 162 -18.03 -0.82 -9.84
CA LEU A 162 -18.06 -1.03 -8.40
C LEU A 162 -17.06 -0.10 -7.70
N VAL A 163 -17.58 0.86 -6.95
CA VAL A 163 -16.83 1.86 -6.21
C VAL A 163 -16.77 1.49 -4.73
N LEU A 164 -15.55 1.38 -4.20
CA LEU A 164 -15.31 0.92 -2.83
C LEU A 164 -15.15 2.05 -1.80
N ILE A 165 -15.44 3.28 -2.18
CA ILE A 165 -15.24 4.47 -1.34
C ILE A 165 -16.58 4.94 -0.78
N PRO A 166 -16.69 5.29 0.52
CA PRO A 166 -17.95 5.77 1.10
C PRO A 166 -18.29 7.22 0.73
N GLU A 167 -17.33 7.98 0.21
CA GLU A 167 -17.50 9.38 -0.16
C GLU A 167 -18.47 9.54 -1.35
N ILE A 168 -19.12 10.70 -1.43
CA ILE A 168 -20.02 11.03 -2.54
C ILE A 168 -19.24 10.98 -3.85
N TYR A 169 -19.81 10.30 -4.85
CA TYR A 169 -19.19 10.15 -6.15
C TYR A 169 -19.36 11.43 -6.99
N PRO A 170 -18.32 11.91 -7.70
CA PRO A 170 -18.40 13.13 -8.50
C PRO A 170 -19.47 13.07 -9.58
N GLU A 171 -20.18 14.18 -9.79
CA GLU A 171 -21.27 14.28 -10.76
C GLU A 171 -20.83 13.99 -12.19
N GLU A 172 -19.61 14.40 -12.57
CA GLU A 172 -19.05 14.15 -13.89
C GLU A 172 -18.90 12.66 -14.19
N ASN A 173 -18.40 11.88 -13.22
CA ASN A 173 -18.31 10.43 -13.35
C ASN A 173 -19.72 9.77 -13.36
N LEU A 174 -20.66 10.28 -12.56
CA LEU A 174 -22.06 9.81 -12.57
C LEU A 174 -22.72 10.08 -13.93
N ALA A 175 -22.50 11.25 -14.52
CA ALA A 175 -23.00 11.62 -15.84
C ALA A 175 -22.42 10.68 -16.91
N PHE A 176 -21.11 10.44 -16.89
CA PHE A 176 -20.46 9.47 -17.77
C PHE A 176 -21.10 8.07 -17.66
N MET A 177 -21.33 7.57 -16.45
CA MET A 177 -21.96 6.26 -16.26
C MET A 177 -23.39 6.24 -16.81
N LYS A 178 -24.16 7.30 -16.57
CA LYS A 178 -25.53 7.43 -17.07
C LYS A 178 -25.60 7.47 -18.60
N GLU A 179 -24.73 8.25 -19.24
CA GLU A 179 -24.65 8.37 -20.70
C GLU A 179 -24.29 7.05 -21.38
N ASN A 180 -23.48 6.23 -20.72
CA ASN A 180 -23.00 4.96 -21.26
C ASN A 180 -23.78 3.74 -20.74
N ASN A 181 -24.91 3.95 -20.05
CA ASN A 181 -25.75 2.90 -19.45
C ASN A 181 -24.98 1.94 -18.53
N ILE A 182 -24.02 2.49 -17.77
CA ILE A 182 -23.21 1.76 -16.82
C ILE A 182 -23.93 1.74 -15.47
N GLN A 183 -24.18 0.55 -14.94
CA GLN A 183 -24.75 0.38 -13.61
C GLN A 183 -23.73 0.76 -12.53
N PHE A 184 -24.12 1.67 -11.65
CA PHE A 184 -23.29 2.13 -10.54
C PHE A 184 -23.57 1.33 -9.27
N PHE A 185 -22.52 0.69 -8.74
CA PHE A 185 -22.54 0.06 -7.41
C PHE A 185 -21.58 0.78 -6.49
N GLN A 186 -22.05 1.15 -5.30
CA GLN A 186 -21.20 1.75 -4.27
C GLN A 186 -21.26 0.90 -3.00
N VAL A 187 -20.10 0.42 -2.58
CA VAL A 187 -19.91 -0.33 -1.34
C VAL A 187 -18.81 0.36 -0.54
N GLY A 188 -19.22 1.28 0.33
CA GLY A 188 -18.30 2.12 1.08
C GLY A 188 -17.47 1.32 2.08
N MET A 189 -16.20 1.08 1.77
CA MET A 189 -15.25 0.47 2.70
C MET A 189 -14.45 1.56 3.41
N SER A 190 -14.43 1.48 4.74
CA SER A 190 -13.47 2.19 5.57
C SER A 190 -12.04 1.75 5.19
N GLY A 191 -11.06 2.64 5.34
CA GLY A 191 -9.68 2.27 5.05
C GLY A 191 -9.10 1.43 6.17
N ASN A 192 -8.52 0.27 5.86
CA ASN A 192 -7.82 -0.56 6.86
C ASN A 192 -6.53 0.16 7.29
N LYS A 193 -6.60 0.92 8.39
CA LYS A 193 -5.51 1.77 8.91
C LYS A 193 -5.39 1.52 10.40
N GLU A 194 -4.15 1.39 10.86
CA GLU A 194 -3.86 1.41 12.29
C GLU A 194 -4.33 2.74 12.92
N PRO A 195 -4.81 2.71 14.17
CA PRO A 195 -4.81 1.56 15.09
C PRO A 195 -6.14 0.76 15.17
N PHE A 196 -7.26 1.22 14.57
CA PHE A 196 -8.59 0.66 14.91
C PHE A 196 -9.61 0.57 13.76
N VAL A 197 -9.21 0.74 12.50
CA VAL A 197 -10.18 0.72 11.39
C VAL A 197 -10.09 -0.60 10.64
N HIS A 198 -11.06 -1.49 10.87
CA HIS A 198 -11.20 -2.74 10.13
C HIS A 198 -12.30 -2.61 9.06
N VAL A 199 -12.10 -3.30 7.92
CA VAL A 199 -13.16 -3.47 6.91
C VAL A 199 -14.12 -4.55 7.42
N PRO A 200 -15.42 -4.25 7.57
CA PRO A 200 -16.39 -5.25 8.02
C PRO A 200 -16.54 -6.42 7.02
N HIS A 201 -16.75 -7.63 7.53
CA HIS A 201 -16.87 -8.86 6.72
C HIS A 201 -18.09 -8.82 5.77
N ASP A 202 -19.21 -8.29 6.24
CA ASP A 202 -20.44 -8.11 5.46
C ASP A 202 -20.23 -7.18 4.26
N VAL A 203 -19.45 -6.11 4.44
CA VAL A 203 -19.16 -5.13 3.38
C VAL A 203 -18.34 -5.76 2.25
N ILE A 204 -17.30 -6.55 2.58
CA ILE A 204 -16.51 -7.23 1.54
C ILE A 204 -17.30 -8.34 0.85
N THR A 205 -18.12 -9.09 1.61
CA THR A 205 -18.97 -10.17 1.11
C THR A 205 -19.96 -9.63 0.08
N ARG A 206 -20.62 -8.51 0.40
CA ARG A 206 -21.49 -7.80 -0.55
C ARG A 206 -20.74 -7.33 -1.80
N ALA A 207 -19.54 -6.77 -1.64
CA ALA A 207 -18.74 -6.32 -2.79
C ALA A 207 -18.30 -7.51 -3.68
N LEU A 208 -17.95 -8.64 -3.07
CA LEU A 208 -17.60 -9.87 -3.78
C LEU A 208 -18.77 -10.39 -4.59
N GLU A 209 -19.96 -10.50 -4.00
CA GLU A 209 -21.18 -10.95 -4.71
C GLU A 209 -21.49 -10.10 -5.94
N ILE A 210 -21.37 -8.77 -5.82
CA ILE A 210 -21.54 -7.87 -6.96
C ILE A 210 -20.46 -8.13 -8.00
N ALA A 211 -19.20 -8.26 -7.57
CA ALA A 211 -18.05 -8.41 -8.46
C ALA A 211 -18.06 -9.73 -9.23
N ILE A 212 -18.44 -10.85 -8.61
CA ILE A 212 -18.38 -12.19 -9.24
C ILE A 212 -19.64 -12.54 -10.04
N ASN A 213 -20.75 -11.82 -9.84
CA ASN A 213 -21.98 -12.07 -10.58
C ASN A 213 -21.81 -11.76 -12.08
N PRO A 214 -21.90 -12.75 -12.98
CA PRO A 214 -21.71 -12.56 -14.42
C PRO A 214 -22.71 -11.58 -15.04
N ALA A 215 -23.87 -11.39 -14.43
CA ALA A 215 -24.86 -10.42 -14.90
C ALA A 215 -24.35 -8.97 -14.82
N ASN A 216 -23.31 -8.69 -14.04
CA ASN A 216 -22.73 -7.36 -13.90
C ASN A 216 -21.54 -7.12 -14.85
N HIS A 217 -21.07 -8.15 -15.56
CA HIS A 217 -19.86 -8.06 -16.38
C HIS A 217 -20.16 -7.48 -17.79
N PRO A 218 -19.22 -6.73 -18.40
CA PRO A 218 -17.89 -6.39 -17.89
C PRO A 218 -17.93 -5.35 -16.75
N LEU A 219 -17.15 -5.58 -15.69
CA LEU A 219 -17.21 -4.82 -14.43
C LEU A 219 -15.85 -4.21 -14.10
N LEU A 220 -15.84 -2.91 -13.73
CA LEU A 220 -14.64 -2.25 -13.21
C LEU A 220 -14.73 -2.04 -11.70
N ILE A 221 -13.74 -2.51 -10.95
CA ILE A 221 -13.58 -2.28 -9.53
C ILE A 221 -12.60 -1.13 -9.31
N HIS A 222 -12.97 -0.12 -8.53
CA HIS A 222 -12.00 0.90 -8.13
C HIS A 222 -12.24 1.50 -6.75
N CYS A 223 -11.21 2.14 -6.24
CA CYS A 223 -11.27 3.04 -5.09
C CYS A 223 -10.55 4.35 -5.45
N ASN A 224 -9.95 5.04 -4.48
CA ASN A 224 -9.17 6.26 -4.77
C ASN A 224 -7.91 5.97 -5.61
N ARG A 225 -7.11 4.97 -5.22
CA ARG A 225 -5.82 4.66 -5.86
C ARG A 225 -5.72 3.24 -6.42
N GLY A 226 -6.77 2.43 -6.28
CA GLY A 226 -6.76 1.03 -6.71
C GLY A 226 -5.82 0.12 -5.92
N LYS A 227 -5.40 0.53 -4.72
CA LYS A 227 -4.36 -0.14 -3.90
C LYS A 227 -4.95 -0.98 -2.78
N HIS A 228 -5.40 -0.33 -1.70
CA HIS A 228 -5.84 -1.01 -0.46
C HIS A 228 -7.18 -1.73 -0.63
N ARG A 229 -8.29 -0.98 -0.68
CA ARG A 229 -9.66 -1.54 -0.77
C ARG A 229 -9.85 -2.44 -2.01
N THR A 230 -9.44 -1.93 -3.17
CA THR A 230 -9.46 -2.71 -4.43
C THR A 230 -8.53 -3.92 -4.36
N GLY A 231 -7.38 -3.80 -3.69
CA GLY A 231 -6.45 -4.91 -3.49
C GLY A 231 -7.01 -5.99 -2.57
N CYS A 232 -7.66 -5.62 -1.46
CA CYS A 232 -8.35 -6.56 -0.59
C CYS A 232 -9.44 -7.32 -1.36
N LEU A 233 -10.30 -6.61 -2.08
CA LEU A 233 -11.35 -7.26 -2.88
C LEU A 233 -10.78 -8.16 -3.97
N SER A 234 -9.75 -7.70 -4.70
CA SER A 234 -9.08 -8.52 -5.70
C SER A 234 -8.45 -9.77 -5.08
N GLY A 235 -7.79 -9.63 -3.93
CA GLY A 235 -7.20 -10.74 -3.18
C GLY A 235 -8.25 -11.76 -2.71
N CYS A 236 -9.42 -11.31 -2.24
CA CYS A 236 -10.53 -12.19 -1.92
C CYS A 236 -11.11 -12.87 -3.18
N ILE A 237 -11.13 -12.22 -4.34
CA ILE A 237 -11.48 -12.88 -5.62
C ILE A 237 -10.47 -14.00 -5.91
N ARG A 238 -9.16 -13.77 -5.73
CA ARG A 238 -8.13 -14.81 -5.90
C ARG A 238 -8.30 -15.98 -4.94
N ARG A 239 -8.76 -15.73 -3.70
CA ARG A 239 -9.13 -16.80 -2.75
C ARG A 239 -10.22 -17.71 -3.32
N LEU A 240 -11.22 -17.16 -4.01
CA LEU A 240 -12.26 -17.95 -4.68
C LEU A 240 -11.74 -18.77 -5.86
N GLN A 241 -10.59 -18.39 -6.44
CA GLN A 241 -9.90 -19.11 -7.50
C GLN A 241 -8.91 -20.15 -6.97
N ASP A 242 -8.88 -20.37 -5.65
CA ASP A 242 -7.96 -21.29 -4.96
C ASP A 242 -6.47 -21.00 -5.24
N TRP A 243 -6.13 -19.71 -5.37
CA TRP A 243 -4.73 -19.28 -5.47
C TRP A 243 -4.00 -19.42 -4.12
N SER A 244 -2.70 -19.72 -4.17
CA SER A 244 -1.86 -19.71 -2.96
C SER A 244 -1.72 -18.30 -2.39
N LEU A 245 -1.75 -18.18 -1.06
CA LEU A 245 -1.61 -16.88 -0.38
C LEU A 245 -0.33 -16.14 -0.80
N THR A 246 0.75 -16.86 -1.09
CA THR A 246 2.00 -16.30 -1.62
C THR A 246 1.76 -15.49 -2.89
N MET A 247 1.04 -16.04 -3.87
CA MET A 247 0.76 -15.35 -5.13
C MET A 247 -0.26 -14.22 -4.95
N ILE A 248 -1.22 -14.40 -4.05
CA ILE A 248 -2.20 -13.36 -3.72
C ILE A 248 -1.51 -12.13 -3.12
N PHE A 249 -0.58 -12.35 -2.17
CA PHE A 249 0.15 -11.26 -1.53
C PHE A 249 1.15 -10.60 -2.46
N ASP A 250 1.80 -11.36 -3.34
CA ASP A 250 2.67 -10.79 -4.38
C ASP A 250 1.89 -9.85 -5.31
N GLU A 251 0.75 -10.31 -5.83
CA GLU A 251 -0.14 -9.48 -6.67
C GLU A 251 -0.60 -8.22 -5.90
N TYR A 252 -1.05 -8.38 -4.65
CA TYR A 252 -1.44 -7.25 -3.81
C TYR A 252 -0.31 -6.23 -3.67
N ARG A 253 0.91 -6.66 -3.31
CA ARG A 253 2.07 -5.78 -3.10
C ARG A 253 2.46 -5.08 -4.39
N ARG A 254 2.42 -5.77 -5.54
CA ARG A 254 2.69 -5.20 -6.86
C ARG A 254 1.79 -3.99 -7.14
N PHE A 255 0.48 -4.11 -6.92
CA PHE A 255 -0.45 -3.01 -7.14
C PHE A 255 -0.49 -1.97 -6.01
N ALA A 256 -0.11 -2.36 -4.79
CA ALA A 256 -0.13 -1.48 -3.62
C ALA A 256 1.18 -0.69 -3.43
N TYR A 257 2.27 -1.06 -4.10
CA TYR A 257 3.57 -0.37 -4.03
C TYR A 257 3.43 1.15 -4.28
N PRO A 258 4.13 2.02 -3.54
CA PRO A 258 5.04 1.74 -2.41
C PRO A 258 4.32 1.68 -1.05
N LYS A 259 2.98 1.66 -1.02
CA LYS A 259 2.17 1.81 0.18
C LYS A 259 1.44 0.51 0.55
N ALA A 260 2.06 -0.64 0.36
CA ALA A 260 1.47 -1.93 0.76
C ALA A 260 1.24 -1.94 2.29
N ARG A 261 0.13 -2.53 2.74
CA ARG A 261 -0.22 -2.64 4.17
C ARG A 261 -0.26 -4.09 4.60
N PRO A 262 0.35 -4.45 5.74
CA PRO A 262 0.21 -5.80 6.31
C PRO A 262 -1.23 -6.14 6.67
N LEU A 263 -2.00 -5.18 7.22
CA LEU A 263 -3.40 -5.40 7.61
C LEU A 263 -4.31 -5.80 6.45
N ASP A 264 -4.04 -5.32 5.24
CA ASP A 264 -4.81 -5.72 4.04
C ASP A 264 -4.55 -7.20 3.68
N GLN A 265 -3.31 -7.67 3.85
CA GLN A 265 -2.93 -9.06 3.59
C GLN A 265 -3.49 -10.00 4.66
N GLN A 266 -3.38 -9.61 5.94
CA GLN A 266 -4.01 -10.33 7.05
C GLN A 266 -5.53 -10.44 6.85
N PHE A 267 -6.17 -9.37 6.37
CA PHE A 267 -7.59 -9.39 6.04
C PHE A 267 -7.91 -10.42 4.95
N ILE A 268 -7.13 -10.46 3.86
CA ILE A 268 -7.32 -11.44 2.78
C ILE A 268 -7.15 -12.87 3.30
N GLU A 269 -6.18 -13.10 4.18
CA GLU A 269 -5.90 -14.41 4.79
C GLU A 269 -7.05 -14.91 5.66
N LEU A 270 -7.53 -14.04 6.55
CA LEU A 270 -8.54 -14.38 7.55
C LEU A 270 -9.97 -14.29 7.03
N TYR A 271 -10.19 -13.82 5.80
CA TYR A 271 -11.52 -13.74 5.21
C TYR A 271 -12.13 -15.13 5.03
N ASP A 272 -13.24 -15.37 5.75
CA ASP A 272 -14.08 -16.56 5.55
C ASP A 272 -14.97 -16.37 4.32
N SER A 273 -14.61 -17.07 3.24
CA SER A 273 -15.34 -17.07 1.96
C SER A 273 -16.44 -18.13 1.87
N THR A 274 -16.69 -18.92 2.92
CA THR A 274 -17.59 -20.09 2.88
C THR A 274 -18.99 -19.72 2.38
N GLU A 275 -19.53 -18.61 2.87
CA GLU A 275 -20.87 -18.15 2.50
C GLU A 275 -20.96 -17.74 1.02
N VAL A 276 -19.98 -16.97 0.53
CA VAL A 276 -19.91 -16.53 -0.87
C VAL A 276 -19.70 -17.70 -1.80
N VAL A 277 -18.80 -18.63 -1.44
CA VAL A 277 -18.53 -19.84 -2.24
C VAL A 277 -19.79 -20.67 -2.39
N LYS A 278 -20.52 -20.92 -1.31
CA LYS A 278 -21.77 -21.68 -1.35
C LYS A 278 -22.78 -21.03 -2.31
N ARG A 279 -23.03 -19.73 -2.14
CA ARG A 279 -23.96 -18.99 -3.01
C ARG A 279 -23.50 -18.96 -4.46
N ALA A 280 -22.21 -18.76 -4.70
CA ALA A 280 -21.65 -18.74 -6.05
C ALA A 280 -21.74 -20.10 -6.75
N TRP A 281 -21.64 -21.21 -6.01
CA TRP A 281 -21.94 -22.55 -6.54
C TRP A 281 -23.42 -22.73 -6.85
N ASP A 282 -24.32 -22.30 -5.95
CA ASP A 282 -25.77 -22.42 -6.15
C ASP A 282 -26.24 -21.66 -7.41
N TYR A 283 -25.62 -20.52 -7.72
CA TYR A 283 -25.90 -19.74 -8.94
C TYR A 283 -25.04 -20.12 -10.16
N GLY A 284 -24.13 -21.08 -10.04
CA GLY A 284 -23.25 -21.51 -11.13
C GLY A 284 -22.25 -20.44 -11.60
N TRP A 285 -21.79 -19.57 -10.69
CA TRP A 285 -20.79 -18.52 -10.98
C TRP A 285 -19.35 -19.02 -10.89
N LEU A 286 -19.11 -20.11 -10.15
CA LEU A 286 -17.80 -20.76 -10.04
C LEU A 286 -17.73 -22.01 -10.94
N PRO A 287 -16.56 -22.35 -11.50
CA PRO A 287 -15.30 -21.61 -11.42
C PRO A 287 -15.29 -20.34 -12.29
N LEU A 288 -14.57 -19.31 -11.84
CA LEU A 288 -14.40 -18.07 -12.61
C LEU A 288 -13.62 -18.34 -13.90
N GLN A 289 -14.16 -17.89 -15.03
CA GLN A 289 -13.57 -18.07 -16.37
C GLN A 289 -12.60 -16.95 -16.73
N TRP A 290 -11.53 -17.29 -17.46
CA TRP A 290 -10.51 -16.35 -17.97
C TRP A 290 -10.81 -15.86 -19.38
#